data_AF-A0A845B6N7-F1
#
_entry.id   AF-A0A845B6N7-F1
#
_cell.length_a   1.000
_cell.length_b   1.000
_cell.length_c   1.000
_cell.angle_alpha   90.00
_cell.angle_beta   90.00
_cell.angle_gamma   90.00
#
_symmetry.space_group_name_H-M   'P 1'
#
loop_
_entity.id
_entity.type
_entity.pdbx_description
1 polymer ?
#
loop_
_entity_poly.entity_id
_entity_poly.type
_entity_poly.pdbx_seq_one_letter_code
_entity_poly.pdbx_strand_id
1 'polypeptide(L)'
;MSFSGLASVLIIAAASANPAAATPQPPSQPATAEAAPAEAKPEKMICHQDKVIGSRVSAKKVCKTASQWAAEKQDAREATEKVQSARWKSE
;
A
#
# COMPACT_ATOMS: atom_id res chain seq x y z
N MET A 1 2.93 23.51 -45.78
CA MET A 1 2.44 24.77 -45.17
C MET A 1 2.23 24.51 -43.69
N SER A 2 2.71 25.26 -42.71
CA SER A 2 3.65 26.38 -42.65
C SER A 2 4.13 26.40 -41.19
N PHE A 3 5.43 26.44 -40.97
CA PHE A 3 6.00 26.76 -39.67
C PHE A 3 5.94 28.28 -39.50
N SER A 4 5.01 28.77 -38.68
CA SER A 4 4.99 30.12 -38.12
C SER A 4 5.08 29.96 -36.61
N GLY A 5 5.94 30.62 -35.85
CA GLY A 5 6.86 31.71 -36.10
C GLY A 5 7.19 32.30 -34.72
N LEU A 6 8.48 32.46 -34.45
CA LEU A 6 9.16 33.47 -33.61
C LEU A 6 8.40 34.10 -32.42
N ALA A 7 8.97 33.96 -31.21
CA ALA A 7 9.36 35.11 -30.37
C ALA A 7 10.10 34.66 -29.10
N SER A 8 11.40 34.96 -29.03
CA SER A 8 12.18 35.06 -27.79
C SER A 8 11.64 36.18 -26.90
N VAL A 9 11.51 35.97 -25.58
CA VAL A 9 11.87 36.96 -24.54
C VAL A 9 12.27 36.23 -23.24
N LEU A 10 13.52 36.47 -22.84
CA LEU A 10 14.11 36.25 -21.51
C LEU A 10 13.40 37.11 -20.44
N ILE A 11 13.31 36.65 -19.19
CA ILE A 11 13.69 37.44 -18.00
C ILE A 11 13.72 36.55 -16.75
N ILE A 12 14.85 36.64 -16.07
CA ILE A 12 15.20 36.03 -14.78
C ILE A 12 14.64 36.93 -13.67
N ALA A 13 13.98 36.35 -12.67
CA ALA A 13 13.71 37.04 -11.40
C ALA A 13 14.11 36.12 -10.24
N ALA A 14 15.28 36.39 -9.67
CA ALA A 14 15.73 35.84 -8.40
C ALA A 14 14.90 36.47 -7.27
N ALA A 15 14.16 35.65 -6.52
CA ALA A 15 13.58 36.05 -5.24
C ALA A 15 14.44 35.46 -4.12
N SER A 16 15.04 36.36 -3.35
CA SER A 16 15.97 36.12 -2.25
C SER A 16 15.36 35.28 -1.13
N ALA A 17 16.16 34.33 -0.64
CA ALA A 17 15.90 33.61 0.59
C ALA A 17 15.89 34.57 1.79
N ASN A 18 14.81 34.54 2.56
CA ASN A 18 14.66 35.23 3.83
C ASN A 18 15.08 34.26 4.96
N PRO A 19 16.19 34.46 5.69
CA PRO A 19 16.46 33.65 6.87
C PRO A 19 15.51 34.13 7.99
N ALA A 20 14.46 33.35 8.24
CA ALA A 20 13.66 33.49 9.44
C ALA A 20 14.55 33.19 10.66
N ALA A 21 14.82 34.22 11.47
CA ALA A 21 15.49 34.07 12.74
C ALA A 21 14.63 33.20 13.67
N ALA A 22 15.10 31.97 13.94
CA ALA A 22 14.52 31.09 14.92
C ALA A 22 14.98 31.52 16.32
N THR A 23 14.04 31.96 17.15
CA THR A 23 14.22 32.09 18.59
C THR A 23 14.29 30.68 19.21
N PRO A 24 15.29 30.37 20.07
CA PRO A 24 15.33 29.09 20.75
C PRO A 24 14.15 28.95 21.73
N GLN A 25 13.23 28.03 21.45
CA GLN A 25 12.28 27.55 22.46
C GLN A 25 13.01 26.62 23.45
N PRO A 26 12.76 26.74 24.77
CA PRO A 26 13.34 25.84 25.76
C PRO A 26 12.85 24.40 25.53
N PRO A 27 13.71 23.38 25.74
CA PRO A 27 13.37 22.00 25.48
C PRO A 27 12.22 21.55 26.38
N SER A 28 11.11 21.19 25.74
CA SER A 28 9.97 20.56 26.39
C SER A 28 10.36 19.12 26.73
N GLN A 29 10.42 18.82 28.03
CA GLN A 29 10.75 17.49 28.54
C GLN A 29 9.62 16.52 28.17
N PRO A 30 9.88 15.38 27.50
CA PRO A 30 8.84 14.41 27.20
C PRO A 30 8.43 13.67 28.48
N ALA A 31 7.18 13.86 28.90
CA ALA A 31 6.56 12.99 29.89
C ALA A 31 6.48 11.58 29.29
N THR A 32 7.20 10.64 29.90
CA THR A 32 7.16 9.23 29.52
C THR A 32 5.83 8.66 30.02
N ALA A 33 4.85 8.59 29.11
CA ALA A 33 3.58 7.92 29.37
C ALA A 33 3.80 6.41 29.37
N GLU A 34 3.64 5.80 30.53
CA GLU A 34 3.65 4.35 30.72
C GLU A 34 2.51 3.72 29.92
N ALA A 35 2.86 2.89 28.94
CA ALA A 35 1.91 2.28 28.02
C ALA A 35 1.17 1.13 28.71
N ALA A 36 -0.14 1.31 28.92
CA ALA A 36 -1.03 0.26 29.37
C ALA A 36 -1.07 -0.91 28.34
N PRO A 37 -1.35 -2.16 28.79
CA PRO A 37 -1.32 -3.32 27.91
C PRO A 37 -2.38 -3.18 26.82
N ALA A 38 -1.97 -3.22 25.56
CA ALA A 38 -2.89 -3.17 24.43
C ALA A 38 -3.72 -4.46 24.39
N GLU A 39 -5.01 -4.37 24.70
CA GLU A 39 -5.96 -5.46 24.51
C GLU A 39 -5.92 -5.92 23.03
N ALA A 40 -5.70 -7.22 22.82
CA ALA A 40 -5.64 -7.81 21.50
C ALA A 40 -6.96 -7.57 20.76
N LYS A 41 -6.90 -6.81 19.66
CA LYS A 41 -8.11 -6.45 18.90
C LYS A 41 -8.76 -7.70 18.30
N PRO A 42 -10.11 -7.76 18.28
CA PRO A 42 -10.82 -8.86 17.66
C PRO A 42 -10.46 -8.95 16.16
N GLU A 43 -10.20 -10.18 15.71
CA GLU A 43 -9.88 -10.53 14.32
C GLU A 43 -10.97 -10.00 13.37
N LYS A 44 -10.57 -9.20 12.39
CA LYS A 44 -11.52 -8.62 11.42
C LYS A 44 -12.06 -9.69 10.48
N MET A 45 -13.37 -9.76 10.33
CA MET A 45 -14.03 -10.56 9.29
C MET A 45 -14.02 -9.81 7.95
N ILE A 46 -13.60 -10.49 6.88
CA ILE A 46 -13.47 -9.95 5.53
C ILE A 46 -14.29 -10.84 4.59
N CYS A 47 -15.21 -10.21 3.84
CA CYS A 47 -16.05 -10.90 2.86
C CYS A 47 -15.64 -10.58 1.43
N HIS A 48 -15.38 -11.60 0.63
CA HIS A 48 -15.12 -11.50 -0.80
C HIS A 48 -16.31 -12.03 -1.61
N GLN A 49 -16.52 -11.49 -2.81
CA GLN A 49 -17.47 -12.02 -3.78
C GLN A 49 -16.70 -12.77 -4.85
N ASP A 50 -16.87 -14.08 -4.88
CA ASP A 50 -16.26 -14.94 -5.86
C ASP A 50 -17.24 -15.18 -7.00
N LYS A 51 -16.83 -14.83 -8.21
CA LYS A 51 -17.60 -15.14 -9.40
C LYS A 51 -17.55 -16.65 -9.66
N VAL A 52 -18.71 -17.27 -9.87
CA VAL A 52 -18.76 -18.68 -10.28
C VAL A 52 -18.45 -18.75 -11.77
N ILE A 53 -17.33 -19.40 -12.12
CA ILE A 53 -16.94 -19.59 -13.51
C ILE A 53 -18.02 -20.40 -14.24
N GLY A 54 -18.44 -19.94 -15.42
CA GLY A 54 -19.53 -20.55 -16.19
C GLY A 54 -20.93 -19.97 -15.91
N SER A 55 -21.10 -19.19 -14.84
CA SER A 55 -22.33 -18.43 -14.62
C SER A 55 -22.09 -16.94 -14.89
N ARG A 56 -23.00 -16.32 -15.65
CA ARG A 56 -22.98 -14.86 -15.91
C ARG A 56 -23.60 -14.06 -14.77
N VAL A 57 -24.43 -14.69 -13.94
CA VAL A 57 -25.29 -14.01 -12.96
C VAL A 57 -24.99 -14.44 -11.52
N SER A 58 -24.29 -15.57 -11.32
CA SER A 58 -24.06 -16.11 -9.98
C SER A 58 -22.72 -15.64 -9.41
N ALA A 59 -22.78 -14.97 -8.27
CA ALA A 59 -21.65 -14.71 -7.40
C ALA A 59 -21.94 -15.32 -6.03
N LYS A 60 -20.91 -15.90 -5.40
CA LYS A 60 -20.97 -16.42 -4.03
C LYS A 60 -20.21 -15.48 -3.10
N LYS A 61 -20.80 -15.15 -1.96
CA LYS A 61 -20.13 -14.33 -0.93
C LYS A 61 -19.45 -15.27 0.07
N VAL A 62 -18.15 -15.09 0.26
CA VAL A 62 -17.33 -15.88 1.19
C VAL A 62 -16.76 -14.94 2.25
N CYS A 63 -17.14 -15.15 3.50
CA CYS A 63 -16.66 -14.36 4.63
C CYS A 63 -15.74 -15.21 5.51
N LYS A 64 -14.51 -14.73 5.75
CA LYS A 64 -13.53 -15.38 6.63
C LYS A 64 -12.79 -14.34 7.46
N THR A 65 -12.10 -14.77 8.52
CA THR A 65 -11.23 -13.87 9.30
C THR A 65 -9.98 -13.51 8.51
N ALA A 66 -9.31 -12.41 8.89
CA ALA A 66 -8.04 -12.01 8.28
C ALA A 66 -6.98 -13.12 8.37
N SER A 67 -6.88 -13.81 9.51
CA SER A 67 -6.01 -14.98 9.69
C SER A 67 -6.31 -16.12 8.72
N GLN A 68 -7.58 -16.45 8.50
CA GLN A 68 -7.98 -17.52 7.57
C GLN A 68 -7.61 -17.18 6.12
N TRP A 69 -7.85 -15.94 5.69
CA TRP A 69 -7.45 -15.48 4.37
C TRP A 69 -5.92 -15.51 4.18
N ALA A 70 -5.17 -15.17 5.22
CA ALA A 70 -3.71 -15.23 5.18
C ALA A 70 -3.22 -16.68 5.04
N ALA A 71 -3.80 -17.62 5.80
CA ALA A 71 -3.46 -19.03 5.72
C ALA A 71 -3.72 -19.59 4.31
N GLU A 72 -4.93 -19.39 3.76
CA GLU A 72 -5.26 -19.85 2.41
C GLU A 72 -4.33 -19.28 1.34
N LYS A 73 -3.93 -18.01 1.48
CA LYS A 73 -3.00 -17.38 0.54
C LYS A 73 -1.62 -18.05 0.57
N GLN A 74 -1.13 -18.42 1.75
CA GLN A 74 0.14 -19.14 1.86
C GLN A 74 0.01 -20.54 1.26
N ASP A 75 -1.05 -21.28 1.61
CA ASP A 75 -1.30 -22.62 1.07
C ASP A 75 -1.36 -22.62 -0.46
N ALA A 76 -2.09 -21.67 -1.04
CA ALA A 76 -2.20 -21.51 -2.49
C ALA A 76 -0.84 -21.19 -3.15
N ARG A 77 -0.01 -20.38 -2.49
CA ARG A 77 1.34 -20.06 -2.98
C ARG A 77 2.24 -21.28 -2.93
N GLU A 78 2.28 -21.98 -1.80
CA GLU A 78 3.08 -23.20 -1.67
C GLU A 78 2.69 -24.25 -2.71
N ALA A 79 1.38 -24.45 -2.93
CA ALA A 79 0.89 -25.38 -3.93
C ALA A 79 1.38 -25.00 -5.34
N THR A 80 1.33 -23.71 -5.67
CA THR A 80 1.83 -23.18 -6.96
C THR A 80 3.33 -23.37 -7.10
N GLU A 81 4.10 -23.01 -6.06
CA GLU A 81 5.56 -23.14 -6.04
C GLU A 81 6.01 -24.60 -6.16
N LYS A 82 5.32 -25.54 -5.50
CA LYS A 82 5.60 -26.98 -5.63
C LYS A 82 5.41 -27.47 -7.07
N VAL A 83 4.34 -27.04 -7.75
CA VAL A 83 4.09 -27.43 -9.15
C VAL A 83 5.11 -26.79 -10.10
N GLN A 84 5.40 -25.50 -9.93
CA GLN A 84 6.37 -24.79 -10.77
C GLN A 84 7.79 -25.34 -10.57
N SER A 85 8.19 -25.60 -9.32
CA SER A 85 9.49 -26.16 -8.99
C SER A 85 9.66 -27.62 -9.42
N ALA A 86 8.57 -28.40 -9.48
CA ALA A 86 8.60 -29.75 -10.02
C ALA A 86 8.77 -29.76 -11.55
N ARG A 87 8.17 -28.79 -12.26
CA ARG A 87 8.21 -28.73 -13.74
C ARG A 87 9.59 -28.47 -14.32
N TRP A 88 10.41 -27.63 -13.70
CA TRP A 88 11.76 -27.34 -14.24
C TRP A 88 12.79 -28.43 -13.91
N LYS A 89 12.53 -29.28 -12.92
CA LYS A 89 13.43 -30.35 -12.47
C LYS A 89 13.29 -31.66 -13.24
N SER A 90 12.35 -31.72 -14.18
CA SER A 90 12.07 -32.89 -15.02
C SER A 90 12.66 -32.83 -16.43
N GLU A 91 13.54 -31.86 -16.69
CA GLU A 91 14.37 -31.75 -17.92
C GLU A 91 15.84 -31.98 -17.57
#